data_AF-A0A2G2D395-F1
#
_entry.id   AF-A0A2G2D395-F1
#
_cell.length_a   1.000
_cell.length_b   1.000
_cell.length_c   1.000
_cell.angle_alpha   90.00
_cell.angle_beta   90.00
_cell.angle_gamma   90.00
#
_symmetry.space_group_name_H-M   'P 1'
#
loop_
_entity.id
_entity.type
_entity.pdbx_description
1 polymer ?
#
loop_
_entity_poly.entity_id
_entity_poly.type
_entity_poly.pdbx_seq_one_letter_code
_entity_poly.pdbx_strand_id
1 'polypeptide(L)' 'MLSGIAIEVNIMQTATDLKSFVHELAEQFPVNAPLEALDDVIYRLVEKREIESGLADSVAGRTTPVEDVMKEFGINP' A
#
# COMPACT_ATOMS: atom_id res chain seq x y z
N MET A 1 21.72 8.14 13.82
CA MET A 1 22.29 6.84 13.38
C MET A 1 21.33 5.65 13.57
N LEU A 2 20.06 5.84 13.99
CA LEU A 2 19.07 4.75 14.14
C LEU A 2 18.09 4.61 12.95
N SER A 3 18.18 5.48 11.94
CA SER A 3 17.20 5.56 10.86
C SER A 3 17.30 4.43 9.82
N GLY A 4 18.48 3.87 9.58
CA GLY A 4 18.66 2.81 8.56
C GLY A 4 18.00 1.48 8.94
N ILE A 5 18.13 1.05 10.19
CA ILE A 5 17.59 -0.23 10.68
C ILE A 5 16.06 -0.20 10.76
N ALA A 6 15.48 0.93 11.19
CA ALA A 6 14.03 1.06 11.30
C ALA A 6 13.32 1.01 9.93
N ILE A 7 13.97 1.54 8.87
CA ILE A 7 13.42 1.53 7.51
C ILE A 7 13.43 0.13 6.91
N GLU A 8 14.53 -0.62 7.05
CA GLU A 8 14.63 -1.99 6.51
C GLU A 8 13.66 -2.97 7.21
N VAL A 9 13.50 -2.83 8.53
CA VAL A 9 12.53 -3.63 9.31
C VAL A 9 11.09 -3.37 8.86
N ASN A 10 10.74 -2.11 8.57
CA ASN A 10 9.38 -1.76 8.13
C ASN A 10 9.06 -2.34 6.74
N ILE A 11 10.00 -2.25 5.79
CA ILE A 11 9.83 -2.80 4.44
C ILE A 11 9.67 -4.33 4.47
N MET A 12 10.46 -5.02 5.30
CA MET A 12 10.39 -6.47 5.43
C MET A 12 9.09 -6.93 6.10
N GLN A 13 8.57 -6.15 7.05
CA GLN A 13 7.26 -6.38 7.65
C GLN A 13 6.14 -6.19 6.61
N THR A 14 6.14 -5.10 5.84
CA THR A 14 5.18 -4.86 4.75
C THR A 14 5.15 -5.99 3.72
N ALA A 15 6.32 -6.49 3.31
CA ALA A 15 6.40 -7.61 2.37
C ALA A 15 5.83 -8.92 2.96
N THR A 16 6.02 -9.14 4.26
CA THR A 16 5.45 -10.29 4.99
C THR A 16 3.93 -10.17 5.09
N ASP A 17 3.42 -8.98 5.40
CA ASP A 17 1.98 -8.72 5.52
C ASP A 17 1.28 -8.87 4.17
N LEU A 18 1.90 -8.40 3.08
CA LEU A 18 1.37 -8.57 1.72
C LEU A 18 1.33 -10.03 1.29
N LYS A 19 2.37 -10.81 1.63
CA LYS A 19 2.40 -12.25 1.36
C LYS A 19 1.28 -12.99 2.09
N SER A 20 1.07 -12.69 3.37
CA SER A 20 -0.02 -13.26 4.16
C SER A 20 -1.39 -12.90 3.57
N PHE A 21 -1.56 -11.64 3.17
CA PHE A 21 -2.79 -11.18 2.51
C PHE A 21 -3.07 -11.91 1.19
N VAL A 22 -2.04 -12.18 0.37
CA VAL A 22 -2.19 -13.00 -0.86
C VAL A 22 -2.63 -14.42 -0.54
N HIS A 23 -2.06 -15.04 0.51
CA HIS A 23 -2.48 -16.38 0.94
C HIS A 23 -3.95 -16.40 1.36
N GLU A 24 -4.37 -15.44 2.19
CA GLU A 24 -5.76 -15.32 2.64
C GLU A 24 -6.74 -15.06 1.48
N LEU A 25 -6.34 -14.22 0.51
CA LEU A 25 -7.14 -13.98 -0.69
C LEU A 25 -7.28 -15.23 -1.56
N ALA A 26 -6.21 -16.01 -1.69
CA ALA A 26 -6.23 -17.24 -2.47
C ALA A 26 -7.13 -18.32 -1.84
N GLU A 27 -7.18 -18.42 -0.51
CA GLU A 27 -8.07 -19.34 0.20
C GLU A 27 -9.56 -19.01 0.02
N GLN A 28 -9.88 -17.73 -0.16
CA GLN A 28 -11.25 -17.28 -0.40
C GLN A 28 -11.71 -17.55 -1.85
N PHE A 29 -10.80 -17.99 -2.72
CA PHE A 29 -11.07 -18.17 -4.15
C PHE A 29 -11.56 -19.58 -4.48
N PRO A 30 -12.73 -19.74 -5.13
CA PRO A 30 -13.21 -21.03 -5.57
C PRO A 30 -12.24 -21.67 -6.59
N VAL A 31 -11.92 -22.95 -6.41
CA VAL A 31 -11.00 -23.71 -7.28
C VAL A 31 -11.45 -23.72 -8.76
N ASN A 32 -12.75 -23.55 -9.00
CA ASN A 32 -13.41 -23.54 -10.30
C ASN A 32 -13.88 -22.15 -10.72
N ALA A 33 -13.38 -21.08 -10.11
CA ALA A 33 -13.70 -19.72 -10.51
C ALA A 33 -13.25 -19.45 -11.96
N PRO A 34 -14.03 -18.71 -12.75
CA PRO A 34 -13.59 -18.27 -14.07
C PRO A 34 -12.39 -17.32 -13.94
N LEU A 35 -11.56 -17.25 -15.00
CA LEU A 35 -10.35 -16.43 -15.01
C LEU A 35 -10.62 -14.94 -14.69
N GLU A 36 -11.78 -14.41 -15.11
CA GLU A 36 -12.23 -13.04 -14.86
C GLU A 36 -12.41 -12.73 -13.37
N ALA A 37 -12.70 -13.73 -12.53
CA ALA A 37 -12.81 -13.51 -11.09
C ALA A 37 -11.45 -13.11 -10.46
N LEU A 38 -10.33 -13.46 -11.10
CA LEU A 38 -8.99 -13.09 -10.62
C LEU A 38 -8.75 -11.57 -10.67
N ASP A 39 -9.51 -10.82 -11.48
CA ASP A 39 -9.36 -9.36 -11.59
C ASP A 39 -9.62 -8.67 -10.25
N ASP A 40 -10.62 -9.13 -9.49
CA ASP A 40 -10.91 -8.62 -8.15
C ASP A 40 -9.77 -8.89 -7.16
N VAL A 41 -9.12 -10.05 -7.26
CA VAL A 41 -7.98 -10.42 -6.41
C VAL A 41 -6.78 -9.53 -6.71
N ILE A 42 -6.47 -9.35 -8.00
CA ILE A 42 -5.38 -8.49 -8.44
C ILE A 42 -5.65 -7.05 -8.02
N TYR A 43 -6.88 -6.58 -8.17
CA TYR A 43 -7.30 -5.26 -7.72
C TYR A 43 -7.04 -5.09 -6.22
N ARG A 44 -7.52 -6.02 -5.38
CA ARG A 44 -7.32 -5.95 -3.92
C ARG A 44 -5.85 -6.01 -3.52
N LEU A 45 -5.04 -6.80 -4.21
CA LEU A 45 -3.61 -6.87 -3.98
C LEU A 45 -2.91 -5.55 -4.29
N VAL A 46 -3.23 -4.95 -5.43
CA VAL A 46 -2.68 -3.64 -5.83
C VAL A 46 -3.14 -2.56 -4.85
N GLU A 47 -4.42 -2.52 -4.49
CA GLU A 47 -4.98 -1.58 -3.51
C GLU A 47 -4.21 -1.63 -2.19
N LYS A 48 -4.01 -2.84 -1.63
CA LYS A 48 -3.24 -3.01 -0.38
C LYS A 48 -1.80 -2.53 -0.53
N ARG A 49 -1.13 -2.87 -1.63
CA ARG A 49 0.24 -2.41 -1.92
C ARG A 49 0.34 -0.89 -1.97
N GLU A 50 -0.56 -0.21 -2.67
CA GLU A 50 -0.55 1.25 -2.80
C GLU A 50 -0.79 1.94 -1.45
N ILE A 51 -1.68 1.40 -0.62
CA ILE A 51 -1.91 1.90 0.74
C ILE A 51 -0.64 1.82 1.58
N GLU A 52 0.02 0.67 1.61
CA GLU A 52 1.26 0.49 2.38
C GLU A 52 2.39 1.39 1.87
N SER A 53 2.49 1.56 0.54
CA SER A 53 3.46 2.49 -0.06
C SER A 53 3.19 3.93 0.36
N GLY A 54 1.94 4.38 0.29
CA GLY A 54 1.54 5.73 0.69
C GLY A 54 1.76 6.00 2.18
N LEU A 55 1.48 5.01 3.04
CA LEU A 55 1.80 5.07 4.47
C LEU A 55 3.31 5.20 4.71
N ALA A 56 4.12 4.41 3.99
CA ALA A 56 5.57 4.50 4.09
C ALA A 56 6.12 5.85 3.60
N ASP A 57 5.54 6.42 2.55
CA ASP A 57 5.87 7.75 2.05
C ASP A 57 5.50 8.84 3.07
N SER A 58 4.34 8.73 3.69
CA SER A 58 3.88 9.64 4.75
C SER A 58 4.82 9.64 5.96
N VAL A 59 5.15 8.45 6.49
CA VAL A 59 6.07 8.30 7.62
C VAL A 59 7.47 8.84 7.28
N ALA A 60 7.91 8.68 6.04
CA ALA A 60 9.21 9.16 5.58
C ALA A 60 9.23 10.65 5.18
N GLY A 61 8.10 11.36 5.27
CA GLY A 61 8.01 12.76 4.86
C GLY A 61 8.20 12.97 3.35
N ARG A 62 7.87 11.97 2.53
CA ARG A 62 7.88 12.06 1.06
C ARG A 62 6.56 12.58 0.48
N THR A 63 5.68 13.11 1.33
CA THR A 63 4.41 13.71 0.96
C THR A 63 4.54 15.22 0.84
N THR A 64 3.64 15.84 0.07
CA THR A 64 3.51 17.31 0.03
C THR A 64 2.48 17.75 1.09
N PRO A 65 2.79 18.73 1.94
CA PRO A 65 1.82 19.28 2.89
C PRO A 65 0.57 19.79 2.19
N VAL A 66 -0.59 19.64 2.84
CA VAL A 66 -1.87 20.01 2.22
C VAL A 66 -1.94 21.52 1.94
N GLU A 67 -1.30 22.33 2.79
CA GLU A 67 -1.24 23.78 2.65
C GLU A 67 -0.50 24.19 1.37
N ASP A 68 0.57 23.46 1.02
CA ASP A 68 1.35 23.71 -0.18
C ASP A 68 0.57 23.32 -1.44
N VAL A 69 -0.14 22.18 -1.40
CA VAL A 69 -1.03 21.75 -2.48
C VAL A 69 -2.17 22.77 -2.67
N MET A 70 -2.85 23.16 -1.60
CA MET A 70 -3.96 24.13 -1.67
C MET A 70 -3.51 25.45 -2.29
N LYS A 71 -2.31 25.93 -1.90
CA LYS A 71 -1.70 27.13 -2.47
C LYS A 71 -1.41 26.99 -3.97
N GLU A 72 -0.92 25.85 -4.44
CA GLU A 72 -0.66 25.57 -5.87
C GLU A 72 -1.95 25.70 -6.70
N PHE A 73 -3.08 25.24 -6.15
CA PHE A 73 -4.38 25.28 -6.83
C PHE A 73 -5.20 26.54 -6.52
N GLY A 74 -4.64 27.54 -5.81
CA GLY A 74 -5.33 28.79 -5.48
C GLY A 74 -6.50 28.63 -4.50
N ILE A 75 -6.51 27.55 -3.72
CA ILE A 75 -7.49 27.28 -2.68
C ILE A 75 -6.99 27.93 -1.39
N ASN A 76 -7.69 28.95 -0.89
CA ASN A 76 -7.41 29.52 0.43
C ASN A 76 -8.26 28.80 1.50
N PRO A 77 -7.66 28.36 2.63
CA PRO A 77 -8.37 27.73 3.73
C PRO A 77 -9.38 28.65 4.42
#